data_AF-A0A1H8VUF0-F1
#
_entry.id   AF-A0A1H8VUF0-F1
#
_cell.length_a   1.000
_cell.length_b   1.000
_cell.length_c   1.000
_cell.angle_alpha   90.00
_cell.angle_beta   90.00
_cell.angle_gamma   90.00
#
_symmetry.space_group_name_H-M   'P 1'
#
loop_
_entity.id
_entity.type
_entity.pdbx_description
1 polymer ?
#
loop_
_entity_poly.entity_id
_entity_poly.type
_entity_poly.pdbx_seq_one_letter_code
_entity_poly.pdbx_strand_id
1 'polypeptide(L)'
;MKYSELLTQYIEASGLSLSEIAKRMDEEKGIKIDRSYISMLKNDKTKNPASEEMNRALAEITGGDPERLVLAAYYEKAPVIVKNSLKDSEQYRQFKKFIVESDFILQHFKDTGIDNPTDEMKEEAVVAFIDSITHDDFIELWHAMLKLLLLKNPKEFREIAKLTYNKPINVEEVHKLEELRLRKGLSREDVATSLSIPVKEYEYLELLGGFSFSSENSDMYKKAIDYLESFEGGTNKEAREFEAFMKNPEHGLFFKDYLEAPEERKKEMLTFWRFIKQVEEEEKAEGEKDK
;
A
#
# COMPACT_ATOMS: atom_id res chain seq x y z
N MET A 1 -1.34 1.49 23.23
CA MET A 1 -2.60 2.10 23.73
C MET A 1 -3.20 1.20 24.79
N LYS A 2 -3.59 1.77 25.94
CA LYS A 2 -4.21 1.05 27.06
C LYS A 2 -5.70 0.77 26.79
N TYR A 3 -6.29 -0.16 27.51
CA TYR A 3 -7.71 -0.52 27.38
C TYR A 3 -8.64 0.66 27.69
N SER A 4 -8.36 1.40 28.77
CA SER A 4 -9.16 2.55 29.22
C SER A 4 -9.13 3.72 28.23
N GLU A 5 -7.96 3.98 27.63
CA GLU A 5 -7.78 4.97 26.56
C GLU A 5 -8.59 4.61 25.32
N LEU A 6 -8.49 3.35 24.87
CA LEU A 6 -9.23 2.86 23.70
C LEU A 6 -10.76 2.93 23.92
N LEU A 7 -11.23 2.50 25.09
CA LEU A 7 -12.65 2.60 25.43
C LEU A 7 -13.12 4.06 25.49
N THR A 8 -12.30 4.96 26.00
CA THR A 8 -12.60 6.40 26.04
C THR A 8 -12.78 6.95 24.63
N GLN A 9 -11.86 6.63 23.71
CA GLN A 9 -11.95 7.04 22.32
C GLN A 9 -13.24 6.55 21.65
N TYR A 10 -13.62 5.28 21.86
CA TYR A 10 -14.86 4.74 21.30
C TYR A 10 -16.09 5.47 21.82
N ILE A 11 -16.16 5.72 23.14
CA ILE A 11 -17.28 6.44 23.75
C ILE A 11 -17.37 7.87 23.19
N GLU A 12 -16.25 8.58 23.09
CA GLU A 12 -16.21 9.95 22.58
C GLU A 12 -16.60 10.03 21.11
N ALA A 13 -16.09 9.12 20.28
CA ALA A 13 -16.43 9.04 18.86
C ALA A 13 -17.90 8.69 18.61
N SER A 14 -18.51 7.88 19.48
CA SER A 14 -19.92 7.51 19.38
C SER A 14 -20.89 8.67 19.63
N GLY A 15 -20.45 9.73 20.32
CA GLY A 15 -21.31 10.81 20.81
C GLY A 15 -22.34 10.39 21.85
N LEU A 16 -22.32 9.14 22.34
CA LEU A 16 -23.29 8.62 23.29
C LEU A 16 -22.92 9.00 24.73
N SER A 17 -23.93 9.34 25.53
CA SER A 17 -23.75 9.48 26.98
C SER A 17 -23.60 8.11 27.65
N LEU A 18 -22.93 8.06 28.81
CA LEU A 18 -22.78 6.80 29.55
C LEU A 18 -24.13 6.17 29.95
N SER A 19 -25.14 7.00 30.23
CA SER A 19 -26.50 6.54 30.53
C SER A 19 -27.16 5.91 29.30
N GLU A 20 -26.93 6.47 28.12
CA GLU A 20 -27.45 5.96 26.85
C GLU A 20 -26.77 4.63 26.49
N ILE A 21 -25.45 4.53 26.67
CA ILE A 21 -24.72 3.27 26.48
C ILE A 21 -25.25 2.19 27.43
N ALA A 22 -25.41 2.50 28.72
CA ALA A 22 -25.95 1.54 29.69
C ALA A 22 -27.35 1.04 29.30
N LYS A 23 -28.21 1.94 28.80
CA LYS A 23 -29.54 1.60 28.31
C LYS A 23 -29.48 0.66 27.09
N ARG A 24 -28.67 1.00 26.08
CA ARG A 24 -28.52 0.18 24.86
C ARG A 24 -27.89 -1.18 25.14
N MET A 25 -26.96 -1.25 26.10
CA MET A 25 -26.38 -2.53 26.53
C MET A 25 -27.46 -3.48 27.07
N ASP A 26 -28.43 -2.98 27.84
CA ASP A 26 -29.56 -3.79 28.32
C ASP A 26 -30.55 -4.11 27.19
N GLU A 27 -30.95 -3.11 26.40
CA GLU A 27 -31.99 -3.25 25.38
C GLU A 27 -31.55 -4.04 24.13
N GLU A 28 -30.33 -3.82 23.63
CA GLU A 28 -29.86 -4.40 22.37
C GLU A 28 -29.02 -5.66 22.58
N LYS A 29 -28.34 -5.77 23.72
CA LYS A 29 -27.40 -6.88 24.00
C LYS A 29 -27.84 -7.75 25.16
N GLY A 30 -28.85 -7.35 25.93
CA GLY A 30 -29.31 -8.09 27.12
C GLY A 30 -28.31 -8.06 28.27
N ILE A 31 -27.34 -7.12 28.26
CA ILE A 31 -26.26 -7.03 29.25
C ILE A 31 -26.52 -5.86 30.19
N LYS A 32 -26.85 -6.17 31.44
CA LYS A 32 -27.06 -5.16 32.47
C LYS A 32 -25.74 -4.60 32.95
N ILE A 33 -25.53 -3.31 32.71
CA ILE A 33 -24.37 -2.55 33.14
C ILE A 33 -24.80 -1.18 33.66
N ASP A 34 -24.13 -0.68 34.69
CA ASP A 34 -24.39 0.64 35.27
C ASP A 34 -23.46 1.71 34.67
N ARG A 35 -23.96 2.95 34.51
CA ARG A 35 -23.18 4.10 34.01
C ARG A 35 -21.88 4.34 34.80
N SER A 36 -21.90 4.06 36.09
CA SER A 36 -20.77 4.25 37.00
C SER A 36 -19.68 3.23 36.72
N TYR A 37 -20.04 1.97 36.43
CA TYR A 37 -19.13 0.93 36.00
C TYR A 37 -18.47 1.26 34.66
N ILE A 38 -19.23 1.75 33.67
CA ILE A 38 -18.66 2.26 32.41
C ILE A 38 -17.68 3.42 32.69
N SER A 39 -18.07 4.34 33.57
CA SER A 39 -17.19 5.44 33.99
C SER A 39 -15.94 4.95 34.71
N MET A 40 -15.99 3.85 35.47
CA MET A 40 -14.80 3.31 36.12
C MET A 40 -13.87 2.63 35.12
N LEU A 41 -14.41 1.90 34.14
CA LEU A 41 -13.62 1.26 33.08
C LEU A 41 -12.85 2.29 32.26
N LYS A 42 -13.52 3.35 31.79
CA LYS A 42 -12.89 4.37 30.93
C LYS A 42 -11.82 5.20 31.66
N ASN A 43 -11.97 5.38 32.97
CA ASN A 43 -11.05 6.19 33.78
C ASN A 43 -9.97 5.34 34.48
N ASP A 44 -9.77 4.08 34.07
CA ASP A 44 -8.78 3.17 34.66
C ASP A 44 -8.92 2.99 36.18
N LYS A 45 -10.16 3.03 36.69
CA LYS A 45 -10.48 2.89 38.13
C LYS A 45 -10.85 1.46 38.52
N THR A 46 -10.94 0.56 37.55
CA THR A 46 -11.21 -0.85 37.77
C THR A 46 -9.91 -1.64 37.87
N LYS A 47 -9.83 -2.61 38.80
CA LYS A 47 -8.67 -3.50 38.91
C LYS A 47 -8.46 -4.36 37.65
N ASN A 48 -9.54 -4.70 36.95
CA ASN A 48 -9.52 -5.54 35.75
C ASN A 48 -10.42 -4.92 34.67
N PRO A 49 -10.03 -5.03 33.39
CA PRO A 49 -10.92 -4.77 32.26
C PRO A 49 -12.18 -5.63 32.29
N ALA A 50 -13.24 -5.19 31.62
CA ALA A 50 -14.51 -5.92 31.55
C ALA A 50 -14.36 -7.32 30.92
N SER A 51 -15.43 -8.13 30.99
CA SER A 51 -15.48 -9.43 30.32
C SER A 51 -15.43 -9.28 28.81
N GLU A 52 -15.04 -10.34 28.10
CA GLU A 52 -15.01 -10.35 26.64
C GLU A 52 -16.37 -10.01 26.03
N GLU A 53 -17.43 -10.69 26.47
CA GLU A 53 -18.82 -10.44 26.03
C GLU A 53 -19.22 -8.97 26.18
N MET A 54 -18.87 -8.36 27.32
CA MET A 54 -19.19 -6.97 27.60
C MET A 54 -18.32 -6.00 26.78
N ASN A 55 -17.06 -6.32 26.53
CA ASN A 55 -16.20 -5.53 25.66
C ASN A 55 -16.70 -5.53 24.22
N ARG A 56 -17.10 -6.69 23.70
CA ARG A 56 -17.69 -6.80 22.35
C ARG A 56 -18.94 -5.93 22.24
N ALA A 57 -19.86 -6.09 23.18
CA ALA A 57 -21.09 -5.31 23.22
C ALA A 57 -20.84 -3.78 23.34
N LEU A 58 -19.91 -3.37 24.20
CA LEU A 58 -19.53 -1.96 24.35
C LEU A 58 -18.97 -1.38 23.05
N ALA A 59 -18.06 -2.09 22.38
CA ALA A 59 -17.50 -1.66 21.11
C ALA A 59 -18.57 -1.54 20.02
N GLU A 60 -19.45 -2.55 19.90
CA GLU A 60 -20.54 -2.54 18.92
C GLU A 60 -21.50 -1.35 19.13
N ILE A 61 -21.92 -1.10 20.38
CA ILE A 61 -22.83 0.02 20.70
C ILE A 61 -22.18 1.39 20.46
N THR A 62 -20.87 1.48 20.66
CA THR A 62 -20.11 2.72 20.45
C THR A 62 -19.59 2.86 19.01
N GLY A 63 -19.83 1.89 18.13
CA GLY A 63 -19.34 1.88 16.75
C GLY A 63 -17.82 1.64 16.61
N GLY A 64 -17.17 1.15 17.66
CA GLY A 64 -15.76 0.76 17.65
C GLY A 64 -15.54 -0.70 17.22
N ASP A 65 -14.27 -1.09 17.06
CA ASP A 65 -13.88 -2.46 16.72
C ASP A 65 -13.93 -3.38 17.97
N PRO A 66 -14.80 -4.42 17.96
CA PRO A 66 -14.93 -5.37 19.07
C PRO A 66 -13.67 -6.17 19.36
N GLU A 67 -12.99 -6.68 18.34
CA GLU A 67 -11.81 -7.52 18.52
C GLU A 67 -10.65 -6.71 19.12
N ARG A 68 -10.51 -5.46 18.68
CA ARG A 68 -9.47 -4.57 19.17
C ARG A 68 -9.63 -4.25 20.66
N LEU A 69 -10.87 -4.03 21.12
CA LEU A 69 -11.13 -3.75 22.54
C LEU A 69 -10.97 -5.00 23.41
N VAL A 70 -11.38 -6.17 22.92
CA VAL A 70 -11.16 -7.47 23.56
C VAL A 70 -9.67 -7.78 23.68
N LEU A 71 -8.90 -7.57 22.62
CA LEU A 71 -7.46 -7.78 22.62
C LEU A 71 -6.74 -6.85 23.60
N ALA A 72 -7.13 -5.58 23.68
CA ALA A 72 -6.58 -4.64 24.66
C ALA A 72 -6.85 -5.10 26.10
N ALA A 73 -8.05 -5.60 26.38
CA ALA A 73 -8.41 -6.16 27.68
C ALA A 73 -7.59 -7.41 28.03
N TYR A 74 -7.37 -8.31 27.07
CA TYR A 74 -6.51 -9.48 27.25
C TYR A 74 -5.05 -9.12 27.48
N TYR A 75 -4.55 -8.14 26.71
CA TYR A 75 -3.20 -7.64 26.86
C TYR A 75 -2.96 -7.10 28.27
N GLU A 76 -3.89 -6.32 28.84
CA GLU A 76 -3.75 -5.83 30.22
C GLU A 76 -3.81 -6.93 31.28
N LYS A 77 -4.64 -7.95 31.06
CA LYS A 77 -4.74 -9.11 31.96
C LYS A 77 -3.55 -10.07 31.85
N ALA A 78 -2.79 -10.00 30.75
CA ALA A 78 -1.71 -10.94 30.50
C ALA A 78 -0.60 -10.86 31.58
N PRO A 79 -0.05 -12.01 32.01
CA PRO A 79 1.13 -12.04 32.87
C PRO A 79 2.29 -11.25 32.26
N VAL A 80 3.16 -10.68 33.10
CA VAL A 80 4.33 -9.89 32.65
C VAL A 80 5.16 -10.65 31.63
N ILE A 81 5.36 -11.96 31.82
CA ILE A 81 6.10 -12.83 30.88
C ILE A 81 5.43 -12.87 29.50
N VAL A 82 4.09 -12.91 29.44
CA VAL A 82 3.33 -12.93 28.17
C VAL A 82 3.33 -11.55 27.51
N LYS A 83 3.18 -10.48 28.29
CA LYS A 83 3.31 -9.10 27.81
C LYS A 83 4.71 -8.85 27.23
N ASN A 84 5.74 -9.35 27.91
CA ASN A 84 7.12 -9.27 27.48
C ASN A 84 7.34 -10.15 26.26
N SER A 85 6.86 -11.40 26.18
CA SER A 85 7.01 -12.23 24.98
C SER A 85 6.31 -11.67 23.74
N LEU A 86 5.22 -10.92 23.91
CA LEU A 86 4.56 -10.20 22.81
C LEU A 86 5.35 -8.96 22.38
N LYS A 87 6.02 -8.28 23.31
CA LYS A 87 6.99 -7.20 23.03
C LYS A 87 8.35 -7.72 22.53
N ASP A 88 8.72 -8.94 22.90
CA ASP A 88 9.95 -9.65 22.58
C ASP A 88 9.72 -10.67 21.46
N SER A 89 8.64 -10.51 20.70
CA SER A 89 8.40 -11.36 19.55
C SER A 89 9.60 -11.24 18.63
N GLU A 90 10.07 -12.37 18.11
CA GLU A 90 11.25 -12.39 17.25
C GLU A 90 11.07 -11.46 16.04
N GLN A 91 9.81 -11.28 15.60
CA GLN A 91 9.44 -10.32 14.57
C GLN A 91 9.62 -8.87 15.01
N TYR A 92 9.20 -8.50 16.23
CA TYR A 92 9.41 -7.17 16.77
C TYR A 92 10.90 -6.87 16.95
N ARG A 93 11.70 -7.85 17.43
CA ARG A 93 13.16 -7.72 17.50
C ARG A 93 13.80 -7.52 16.13
N GLN A 94 13.43 -8.31 15.14
CA GLN A 94 13.97 -8.21 13.78
C GLN A 94 13.57 -6.90 13.11
N PHE A 95 12.31 -6.49 13.25
CA PHE A 95 11.82 -5.22 12.75
C PHE A 95 12.50 -4.02 13.42
N LYS A 96 12.62 -4.04 14.75
CA LYS A 96 13.31 -3.00 15.53
C LYS A 96 14.78 -2.91 15.11
N LYS A 97 15.47 -4.04 14.98
CA LYS A 97 16.86 -4.11 14.49
C LYS A 97 16.99 -3.51 13.08
N PHE A 98 16.10 -3.88 12.17
CA PHE A 98 16.10 -3.35 10.81
C PHE A 98 15.96 -1.81 10.77
N ILE A 99 15.05 -1.24 11.57
CA ILE A 99 14.87 0.22 11.62
C ILE A 99 16.09 0.89 12.26
N VAL A 100 16.60 0.35 13.37
CA VAL A 100 17.78 0.86 14.09
C VAL A 100 19.04 0.88 13.19
N GLU A 101 19.18 -0.12 12.32
CA GLU A 101 20.30 -0.24 11.38
C GLU A 101 20.06 0.47 10.04
N SER A 102 18.89 1.10 9.85
CA SER A 102 18.57 1.78 8.60
C SER A 102 19.40 3.05 8.40
N ASP A 103 19.78 3.33 7.15
CA ASP A 103 20.50 4.55 6.76
C ASP A 103 19.76 5.83 7.21
N PHE A 104 18.43 5.75 7.34
CA PHE A 104 17.59 6.85 7.80
C PHE A 104 17.89 7.24 9.25
N ILE A 105 17.92 6.29 10.19
CA ILE A 105 18.23 6.57 11.60
C ILE A 105 19.68 7.03 11.76
N LEU A 106 20.61 6.41 11.03
CA LEU A 106 22.02 6.83 11.04
C LEU A 106 22.21 8.25 10.48
N GLN A 107 21.44 8.63 9.44
CA GLN A 107 21.48 9.99 8.89
C GLN A 107 20.88 11.01 9.87
N HIS A 108 19.78 10.69 10.57
CA HIS A 108 19.20 11.54 11.61
C HIS A 108 20.22 11.90 12.71
N PHE A 109 21.04 10.94 13.15
CA PHE A 109 22.09 11.22 14.13
C PHE A 109 23.24 12.06 13.55
N LYS A 110 23.64 11.83 12.29
CA LYS A 110 24.63 12.69 11.62
C LYS A 110 24.15 14.14 11.50
N ASP A 111 22.88 14.34 11.15
CA ASP A 111 22.28 15.67 11.00
C ASP A 111 22.18 16.43 12.34
N THR A 112 22.13 15.69 13.45
CA THR A 112 22.16 16.23 14.82
C THR A 112 23.57 16.34 15.41
N GLY A 113 24.61 16.04 14.62
CA GLY A 113 26.02 16.14 15.02
C GLY A 113 26.51 14.99 15.89
N ILE A 114 25.80 13.85 15.87
CA ILE A 114 26.14 12.64 16.63
C ILE A 114 26.67 11.59 15.66
N ASP A 115 28.00 11.44 15.60
CA ASP A 115 28.65 10.51 14.65
C ASP A 115 28.52 9.03 15.06
N ASN A 116 28.42 8.74 16.36
CA ASN A 116 28.37 7.38 16.91
C ASN A 116 27.29 7.25 18.00
N PRO A 117 26.00 7.19 17.62
CA PRO A 117 24.92 6.99 18.58
C PRO A 117 25.01 5.60 19.23
N THR A 118 24.72 5.52 20.53
CA THR A 118 24.60 4.24 21.23
C THR A 118 23.36 3.49 20.76
N ASP A 119 23.30 2.17 20.98
CA ASP A 119 22.12 1.39 20.59
C ASP A 119 20.86 1.88 21.33
N GLU A 120 20.98 2.26 22.60
CA GLU A 120 19.90 2.82 23.41
C GLU A 120 19.37 4.14 22.81
N MET A 121 20.26 5.03 22.33
CA MET A 121 19.85 6.27 21.65
C MET A 121 19.12 5.98 20.34
N LYS A 122 19.61 5.03 19.54
CA LYS A 122 18.94 4.64 18.30
C LYS A 122 17.55 4.08 18.58
N GLU A 123 17.40 3.26 19.62
CA GLU A 123 16.12 2.71 20.00
C GLU A 123 15.12 3.79 20.44
N GLU A 124 15.54 4.76 21.25
CA GLU A 124 14.70 5.89 21.67
C GLU A 124 14.29 6.75 20.47
N ALA A 125 15.21 7.02 19.54
CA ALA A 125 14.90 7.78 18.32
C ALA A 125 13.87 7.06 17.44
N VAL A 126 13.96 5.73 17.32
CA VAL A 126 12.98 4.93 16.58
C VAL A 126 11.60 4.99 17.23
N VAL A 127 11.52 4.85 18.55
CA VAL A 127 10.25 4.95 19.28
C VAL A 127 9.66 6.35 19.13
N ALA A 128 10.45 7.40 19.35
CA ALA A 128 10.01 8.79 19.20
C ALA A 128 9.55 9.09 17.77
N PHE A 129 10.24 8.57 16.77
CA PHE A 129 9.86 8.70 15.37
C PHE A 129 8.50 8.02 15.09
N ILE A 130 8.34 6.76 15.50
CA ILE A 130 7.08 6.01 15.34
C ILE A 130 5.91 6.70 16.07
N ASP A 131 6.16 7.26 17.24
CA ASP A 131 5.15 7.98 18.02
C ASP A 131 4.81 9.36 17.42
N SER A 132 5.70 9.94 16.60
CA SER A 132 5.53 11.26 16.00
C SER A 132 4.80 11.25 14.65
N ILE A 133 4.77 10.10 13.97
CA ILE A 133 4.13 9.96 12.66
C ILE A 133 2.65 9.61 12.80
N THR A 134 1.84 10.18 11.91
CA THR A 134 0.41 9.85 11.88
C THR A 134 0.19 8.41 11.43
N HIS A 135 -1.01 7.88 11.64
CA HIS A 135 -1.34 6.53 11.16
C HIS A 135 -1.19 6.41 9.63
N ASP A 136 -1.58 7.45 8.90
CA ASP A 136 -1.49 7.48 7.44
C ASP A 136 -0.03 7.56 6.97
N ASP A 137 0.79 8.40 7.63
CA ASP A 137 2.23 8.50 7.33
C ASP A 137 2.97 7.20 7.67
N PHE A 138 2.57 6.52 8.76
CA PHE A 138 3.10 5.21 9.13
C PHE A 138 2.78 4.17 8.05
N ILE A 139 1.56 4.17 7.50
CA ILE A 139 1.17 3.28 6.40
C ILE A 139 2.02 3.57 5.16
N GLU A 140 2.21 4.84 4.78
CA GLU A 140 3.05 5.19 3.62
C GLU A 140 4.52 4.77 3.81
N LEU A 141 5.08 5.00 5.01
CA LEU A 141 6.42 4.58 5.38
C LEU A 141 6.58 3.05 5.34
N TRP A 142 5.61 2.33 5.91
CA TRP A 142 5.57 0.88 5.92
C TRP A 142 5.55 0.31 4.50
N HIS A 143 4.75 0.90 3.60
CA HIS A 143 4.72 0.53 2.19
C HIS A 143 6.05 0.81 1.47
N ALA A 144 6.67 1.97 1.70
CA ALA A 144 7.97 2.30 1.12
C ALA A 144 9.06 1.32 1.60
N MET A 145 8.99 0.90 2.87
CA MET A 145 9.89 -0.09 3.43
C MET A 145 9.69 -1.47 2.81
N LEU A 146 8.43 -1.93 2.69
CA LEU A 146 8.11 -3.20 2.03
C LEU A 146 8.57 -3.19 0.56
N LYS A 147 8.45 -2.07 -0.16
CA LYS A 147 8.98 -1.86 -1.52
C LYS A 147 10.50 -2.07 -1.56
N LEU A 148 11.23 -1.42 -0.67
CA LEU A 148 12.68 -1.55 -0.58
C LEU A 148 13.10 -2.98 -0.22
N LEU A 149 12.38 -3.62 0.69
CA LEU A 149 12.70 -4.95 1.18
C LEU A 149 12.42 -6.02 0.11
N LEU A 150 11.31 -5.90 -0.64
CA LEU A 150 11.02 -6.72 -1.81
C LEU A 150 12.14 -6.59 -2.86
N LEU A 151 12.56 -5.36 -3.17
CA LEU A 151 13.56 -5.09 -4.21
C LEU A 151 14.97 -5.55 -3.81
N LYS A 152 15.37 -5.32 -2.56
CA LYS A 152 16.74 -5.60 -2.09
C LYS A 152 16.91 -7.01 -1.53
N ASN A 153 15.90 -7.54 -0.85
CA ASN A 153 15.96 -8.86 -0.22
C ASN A 153 14.63 -9.63 -0.32
N PRO A 154 14.29 -10.16 -1.52
CA PRO A 154 13.00 -10.81 -1.77
C PRO A 154 12.71 -12.02 -0.87
N LYS A 155 13.76 -12.69 -0.36
CA LYS A 155 13.61 -13.82 0.57
C LYS A 155 13.16 -13.35 1.95
N GLU A 156 13.75 -12.27 2.45
CA GLU A 156 13.40 -11.67 3.73
C GLU A 156 11.98 -11.08 3.69
N PHE A 157 11.61 -10.45 2.56
CA PHE A 157 10.23 -10.03 2.31
C PHE A 157 9.23 -11.17 2.41
N ARG A 158 9.52 -12.35 1.83
CA ARG A 158 8.65 -13.54 1.96
C ARG A 158 8.48 -13.98 3.41
N GLU A 159 9.54 -13.97 4.20
CA GLU A 159 9.47 -14.40 5.60
C GLU A 159 8.69 -13.39 6.45
N ILE A 160 8.94 -12.09 6.30
CA ILE A 160 8.19 -11.04 7.01
C ILE A 160 6.71 -11.09 6.63
N ALA A 161 6.39 -11.22 5.34
CA ALA A 161 5.02 -11.32 4.87
C ALA A 161 4.27 -12.55 5.41
N LYS A 162 4.91 -13.72 5.47
CA LYS A 162 4.33 -14.94 6.06
C LYS A 162 3.98 -14.73 7.53
N LEU A 163 4.88 -14.06 8.27
CA LEU A 163 4.75 -13.82 9.70
C LEU A 163 3.60 -12.84 10.02
N THR A 164 3.35 -11.87 9.15
CA THR A 164 2.33 -10.84 9.39
C THR A 164 0.93 -11.27 8.94
N TYR A 165 0.79 -12.14 7.93
CA TYR A 165 -0.52 -12.34 7.27
C TYR A 165 -1.01 -13.79 7.10
N ASN A 166 -0.31 -14.80 7.65
CA ASN A 166 -0.74 -16.20 7.69
C ASN A 166 -1.16 -16.82 6.33
N LYS A 167 -0.75 -16.20 5.21
CA LYS A 167 -0.91 -16.68 3.83
C LYS A 167 0.41 -16.60 3.09
N PRO A 168 0.76 -17.59 2.25
CA PRO A 168 1.96 -17.54 1.45
C PRO A 168 1.82 -16.47 0.35
N ILE A 169 2.73 -15.49 0.33
CA ILE A 169 2.88 -14.59 -0.83
C ILE A 169 3.55 -15.37 -1.96
N ASN A 170 2.91 -15.40 -3.13
CA ASN A 170 3.53 -15.87 -4.35
C ASN A 170 4.38 -14.75 -5.00
N VAL A 171 5.68 -14.75 -4.74
CA VAL A 171 6.60 -13.71 -5.27
C VAL A 171 6.77 -13.77 -6.78
N GLU A 172 6.45 -14.89 -7.42
CA GLU A 172 6.42 -14.96 -8.89
C GLU A 172 5.29 -14.10 -9.48
N GLU A 173 4.25 -13.80 -8.70
CA GLU A 173 3.17 -12.91 -9.14
C GLU A 173 3.50 -11.43 -8.97
N VAL A 174 4.49 -11.08 -8.14
CA VAL A 174 4.77 -9.68 -7.77
C VAL A 174 5.23 -8.85 -8.97
N HIS A 175 5.85 -9.46 -9.99
CA HIS A 175 6.26 -8.76 -11.21
C HIS A 175 5.39 -9.09 -12.43
N LYS A 176 4.42 -10.00 -12.30
CA LYS A 176 3.63 -10.50 -13.43
C LYS A 176 2.84 -9.37 -14.12
N LEU A 177 2.27 -8.46 -13.35
CA LEU A 177 1.46 -7.35 -13.87
C LEU A 177 2.32 -6.34 -14.65
N GLU A 178 3.48 -5.98 -14.11
CA GLU A 178 4.44 -5.09 -14.78
C GLU A 178 4.96 -5.71 -16.08
N GLU A 179 5.36 -6.99 -16.06
CA GLU A 179 5.81 -7.69 -17.26
C GLU A 179 4.73 -7.75 -18.34
N LEU A 180 3.49 -8.07 -17.98
CA LEU A 180 2.37 -8.10 -18.92
C LEU A 180 2.12 -6.72 -19.52
N ARG A 181 2.08 -5.67 -18.70
CA ARG A 181 1.89 -4.30 -19.19
C ARG A 181 2.99 -3.89 -20.17
N LEU A 182 4.25 -4.15 -19.81
CA LEU A 182 5.39 -3.81 -20.65
C LEU A 182 5.39 -4.60 -21.97
N ARG A 183 5.03 -5.89 -21.95
CA ARG A 183 4.86 -6.70 -23.17
C ARG A 183 3.77 -6.17 -24.09
N LYS A 184 2.69 -5.63 -23.52
CA LYS A 184 1.60 -4.98 -24.25
C LYS A 184 1.93 -3.55 -24.67
N GLY A 185 3.09 -3.03 -24.28
CA GLY A 185 3.55 -1.69 -24.62
C GLY A 185 2.69 -0.59 -24.02
N LEU A 186 2.07 -0.82 -22.85
CA LEU A 186 1.19 0.15 -22.18
C LEU A 186 1.95 0.93 -21.09
N SER A 187 1.59 2.20 -20.90
CA SER A 187 2.00 3.00 -19.74
C SER A 187 1.14 2.65 -18.52
N ARG A 188 1.55 3.07 -17.32
CA ARG A 188 0.74 2.87 -16.11
C ARG A 188 -0.57 3.65 -16.20
N GLU A 189 -0.50 4.84 -16.79
CA GLU A 189 -1.61 5.74 -17.05
C GLU A 189 -2.67 5.08 -17.97
N ASP A 190 -2.23 4.37 -19.02
CA ASP A 190 -3.14 3.67 -19.94
C ASP A 190 -3.98 2.61 -19.22
N VAL A 191 -3.33 1.82 -18.35
CA VAL A 191 -3.99 0.74 -17.61
C VAL A 191 -4.85 1.29 -16.48
N ALA A 192 -4.34 2.25 -15.71
CA ALA A 192 -5.06 2.88 -14.61
C ALA A 192 -6.36 3.55 -15.10
N THR A 193 -6.30 4.27 -16.22
CA THR A 193 -7.46 4.89 -16.86
C THR A 193 -8.49 3.85 -17.28
N SER A 194 -8.04 2.74 -17.87
CA SER A 194 -8.91 1.64 -18.33
C SER A 194 -9.60 0.91 -17.17
N LEU A 195 -8.94 0.82 -16.03
CA LEU A 195 -9.47 0.24 -14.79
C LEU A 195 -10.28 1.25 -13.95
N SER A 196 -10.33 2.52 -14.35
CA SER A 196 -10.95 3.61 -13.60
C SER A 196 -10.40 3.76 -12.17
N ILE A 197 -9.09 3.60 -12.02
CA ILE A 197 -8.38 3.78 -10.75
C ILE A 197 -7.30 4.86 -10.88
N PRO A 198 -6.93 5.56 -9.78
CA PRO A 198 -5.75 6.42 -9.76
C PRO A 198 -4.47 5.68 -10.18
N VAL A 199 -3.59 6.37 -10.90
CA VAL A 199 -2.29 5.82 -11.34
C VAL A 199 -1.46 5.32 -10.15
N LYS A 200 -1.52 6.04 -9.02
CA LYS A 200 -0.85 5.66 -7.76
C LYS A 200 -1.38 4.31 -7.24
N GLU A 201 -2.68 4.05 -7.36
CA GLU A 201 -3.28 2.76 -6.98
C GLU A 201 -2.83 1.63 -7.92
N TYR A 202 -2.75 1.89 -9.22
CA TYR A 202 -2.21 0.91 -10.17
C TYR A 202 -0.72 0.62 -9.93
N GLU A 203 0.09 1.62 -9.58
CA GLU A 203 1.49 1.41 -9.18
C GLU A 203 1.59 0.48 -7.97
N TYR A 204 0.68 0.61 -7.00
CA TYR A 204 0.63 -0.31 -5.85
C TYR A 204 0.29 -1.73 -6.25
N LEU A 205 -0.61 -1.94 -7.22
CA LEU A 205 -0.94 -3.27 -7.73
C LEU A 205 0.26 -3.93 -8.45
N GLU A 206 1.02 -3.17 -9.24
CA GLU A 206 2.25 -3.69 -9.86
C GLU A 206 3.33 -4.00 -8.83
N LEU A 207 3.41 -3.20 -7.77
CA LEU A 207 4.46 -3.32 -6.77
C LEU A 207 4.23 -4.50 -5.81
N LEU A 208 2.98 -4.70 -5.42
CA LEU A 208 2.60 -5.70 -4.43
C LEU A 208 2.16 -7.01 -5.11
N GLY A 209 1.85 -6.97 -6.41
CA GLY A 209 1.25 -8.11 -7.09
C GLY A 209 -0.16 -8.40 -6.58
N GLY A 210 -0.56 -9.68 -6.66
CA GLY A 210 -1.82 -10.16 -6.06
C GLY A 210 -1.83 -10.14 -4.53
N PHE A 211 -0.78 -9.59 -3.90
CA PHE A 211 -0.73 -9.38 -2.47
C PHE A 211 -1.73 -8.30 -2.07
N SER A 212 -2.72 -8.68 -1.26
CA SER A 212 -3.79 -7.79 -0.87
C SER A 212 -3.89 -7.68 0.66
N PHE A 213 -3.99 -6.44 1.14
CA PHE A 213 -4.35 -6.13 2.53
C PHE A 213 -5.87 -6.18 2.75
N SER A 214 -6.66 -6.23 1.67
CA SER A 214 -8.12 -6.29 1.64
C SER A 214 -8.60 -7.14 0.45
N SER A 215 -9.81 -7.72 0.51
CA SER A 215 -10.38 -8.47 -0.63
C SER A 215 -10.47 -7.63 -1.91
N GLU A 216 -10.72 -6.32 -1.78
CA GLU A 216 -10.83 -5.39 -2.90
C GLU A 216 -9.52 -5.27 -3.70
N ASN A 217 -8.36 -5.21 -3.04
CA ASN A 217 -7.07 -5.11 -3.73
C ASN A 217 -6.72 -6.40 -4.50
N SER A 218 -7.13 -7.57 -3.98
CA SER A 218 -6.95 -8.86 -4.68
C SER A 218 -7.83 -8.92 -5.93
N ASP A 219 -9.07 -8.45 -5.83
CA ASP A 219 -10.00 -8.45 -6.96
C ASP A 219 -9.57 -7.43 -8.02
N MET A 220 -9.05 -6.28 -7.61
CA MET A 220 -8.51 -5.28 -8.53
C MET A 220 -7.26 -5.78 -9.25
N TYR A 221 -6.36 -6.48 -8.55
CA TYR A 221 -5.19 -7.10 -9.18
C TYR A 221 -5.58 -8.11 -10.26
N LYS A 222 -6.58 -8.97 -9.98
CA LYS A 222 -7.09 -9.92 -10.98
C LYS A 222 -7.70 -9.21 -12.19
N LYS A 223 -8.52 -8.17 -11.97
CA LYS A 223 -9.07 -7.36 -13.06
C LYS A 223 -7.97 -6.75 -13.94
N ALA A 224 -6.87 -6.30 -13.34
CA ALA A 224 -5.74 -5.75 -14.07
C ALA A 224 -5.03 -6.82 -14.93
N ILE A 225 -4.85 -8.04 -14.40
CA ILE A 225 -4.35 -9.19 -15.15
C ILE A 225 -5.28 -9.53 -16.32
N ASP A 226 -6.58 -9.67 -16.07
CA ASP A 226 -7.57 -10.04 -17.09
C ASP A 226 -7.63 -9.00 -18.22
N TYR A 227 -7.57 -7.71 -17.87
CA TYR A 227 -7.50 -6.63 -18.84
C TYR A 227 -6.26 -6.73 -19.73
N LEU A 228 -5.07 -6.91 -19.13
CA LEU A 228 -3.82 -7.00 -19.88
C LEU A 228 -3.74 -8.27 -20.74
N GLU A 229 -4.27 -9.40 -20.26
CA GLU A 229 -4.30 -10.66 -21.00
C GLU A 229 -5.27 -10.57 -22.20
N SER A 230 -6.44 -9.95 -22.02
CA SER A 230 -7.43 -9.73 -23.08
C SER A 230 -7.13 -8.57 -24.03
N PHE A 231 -6.11 -7.75 -23.75
CA PHE A 231 -5.74 -6.63 -24.60
C PHE A 231 -5.11 -7.13 -25.92
N GLU A 232 -5.84 -6.96 -27.03
CA GLU A 232 -5.41 -7.32 -28.41
C GLU A 232 -4.84 -6.13 -29.21
N GLY A 233 -4.59 -4.98 -28.57
CA GLY A 233 -4.08 -3.78 -29.25
C GLY A 233 -2.71 -3.98 -29.90
N GLY A 234 -2.63 -3.69 -31.20
CA GLY A 234 -1.44 -3.81 -32.04
C GLY A 234 -0.23 -3.05 -31.50
N THR A 235 0.94 -3.61 -31.76
CA THR A 235 2.24 -3.15 -31.24
C THR A 235 2.42 -1.64 -31.36
N ASN A 236 2.31 -0.95 -30.24
CA ASN A 236 2.54 0.49 -30.04
C ASN A 236 3.99 0.93 -30.35
N LYS A 237 4.82 0.04 -30.90
CA LYS A 237 6.19 0.37 -31.34
C LYS A 237 6.16 1.24 -32.61
N GLU A 238 5.37 0.87 -33.61
CA GLU A 238 5.24 1.66 -34.85
C GLU A 238 4.61 3.03 -34.59
N ALA A 239 3.55 3.09 -33.79
CA ALA A 239 2.88 4.34 -33.45
C ALA A 239 3.80 5.28 -32.64
N ARG A 240 4.61 4.73 -31.73
CA ARG A 240 5.61 5.50 -30.97
C ARG A 240 6.80 5.94 -31.81
N GLU A 241 7.29 5.09 -32.71
CA GLU A 241 8.35 5.47 -33.66
C GLU A 241 7.87 6.58 -34.60
N PHE A 242 6.62 6.49 -35.08
CA PHE A 242 6.00 7.54 -35.88
C PHE A 242 5.81 8.83 -35.08
N GLU A 243 5.27 8.78 -33.86
CA GLU A 243 5.13 9.96 -33.02
C GLU A 243 6.47 10.61 -32.67
N ALA A 244 7.51 9.80 -32.40
CA ALA A 244 8.86 10.29 -32.13
C ALA A 244 9.50 10.94 -33.36
N PHE A 245 9.27 10.38 -34.55
CA PHE A 245 9.66 10.99 -35.82
C PHE A 245 8.97 12.34 -36.04
N MET A 246 7.67 12.42 -35.77
CA MET A 246 6.86 13.63 -35.96
C MET A 246 7.20 14.75 -34.97
N LYS A 247 7.69 14.39 -33.77
CA LYS A 247 8.11 15.33 -32.71
C LYS A 247 9.60 15.72 -32.81
N ASN A 248 10.34 15.23 -33.82
CA ASN A 248 11.77 15.52 -33.99
C ASN A 248 11.99 17.04 -34.24
N PRO A 249 12.89 17.73 -33.52
CA PRO A 249 13.16 19.16 -33.69
C PRO A 249 13.63 19.58 -35.09
N GLU A 250 14.28 18.70 -35.86
CA GLU A 250 14.81 19.04 -37.19
C GLU A 250 13.75 18.97 -38.31
N HIS A 251 12.73 18.12 -38.19
CA HIS A 251 11.75 17.86 -39.26
C HIS A 251 10.29 18.03 -38.79
N GLY A 252 10.04 17.97 -37.48
CA GLY A 252 8.72 18.02 -36.84
C GLY A 252 8.00 19.35 -36.97
N LEU A 253 8.72 20.43 -37.28
CA LEU A 253 8.13 21.72 -37.65
C LEU A 253 7.19 21.62 -38.87
N PHE A 254 7.47 20.70 -39.79
CA PHE A 254 6.64 20.46 -40.98
C PHE A 254 5.30 19.76 -40.65
N PHE A 255 5.23 19.12 -39.48
CA PHE A 255 4.11 18.27 -39.07
C PHE A 255 3.33 18.84 -37.88
N LYS A 256 3.64 20.06 -37.45
CA LYS A 256 3.07 20.68 -36.25
C LYS A 256 1.55 20.86 -36.35
N ASP A 257 1.07 21.35 -37.48
CA ASP A 257 -0.37 21.54 -37.75
C ASP A 257 -1.12 20.21 -37.92
N TYR A 258 -0.38 19.12 -38.13
CA TYR A 258 -0.92 17.79 -38.35
C TYR A 258 -1.16 17.03 -37.03
N LEU A 259 -0.34 17.27 -36.00
CA LEU A 259 -0.56 16.70 -34.66
C LEU A 259 -1.89 17.15 -34.04
N GLU A 260 -2.38 18.32 -34.45
CA GLU A 260 -3.67 18.90 -34.06
C GLU A 260 -4.84 18.49 -34.98
N ALA A 261 -4.58 17.67 -36.01
CA ALA A 261 -5.61 17.27 -36.98
C ALA A 261 -6.53 16.15 -36.45
N PRO A 262 -7.75 16.00 -37.01
CA PRO A 262 -8.68 14.92 -36.65
C PRO A 262 -8.11 13.51 -36.89
N GLU A 263 -8.56 12.53 -36.10
CA GLU A 263 -8.05 11.14 -36.10
C GLU A 263 -8.12 10.42 -37.46
N GLU A 264 -9.06 10.79 -38.33
CA GLU A 264 -9.15 10.25 -39.69
C GLU A 264 -7.96 10.67 -40.55
N ARG A 265 -7.54 11.95 -40.45
CA ARG A 265 -6.33 12.43 -41.13
C ARG A 265 -5.08 11.77 -40.57
N LYS A 266 -5.02 11.50 -39.24
CA LYS A 266 -3.92 10.78 -38.55
C LYS A 266 -3.67 9.39 -39.14
N LYS A 267 -4.73 8.66 -39.46
CA LYS A 267 -4.65 7.32 -40.08
C LYS A 267 -4.16 7.35 -41.53
N GLU A 268 -4.53 8.37 -42.30
CA GLU A 268 -4.07 8.51 -43.69
C GLU A 268 -2.54 8.72 -43.78
N MET A 269 -1.93 9.55 -42.92
CA MET A 269 -0.47 9.76 -42.95
C MET A 269 0.32 8.58 -42.40
N LEU A 270 -0.24 7.80 -41.46
CA LEU A 270 0.38 6.54 -41.05
C LEU A 270 0.54 5.59 -42.26
N THR A 271 -0.40 5.66 -43.20
CA THR A 271 -0.37 4.89 -44.45
C THR A 271 0.70 5.44 -45.40
N PHE A 272 0.83 6.76 -45.53
CA PHE A 272 1.92 7.39 -46.29
C PHE A 272 3.31 7.13 -45.70
N TRP A 273 3.45 7.13 -44.38
CA TRP A 273 4.71 6.84 -43.70
C TRP A 273 5.17 5.40 -43.94
N ARG A 274 4.24 4.44 -43.91
CA ARG A 274 4.52 3.05 -44.28
C ARG A 274 5.00 2.95 -45.73
N PHE A 275 4.38 3.71 -46.64
CA PHE A 275 4.81 3.76 -48.03
C PHE A 275 6.23 4.34 -48.18
N ILE A 276 6.56 5.42 -47.48
CA ILE A 276 7.92 6.02 -47.51
C ILE A 276 8.97 5.02 -47.00
N LYS A 277 8.70 4.33 -45.87
CA LYS A 277 9.62 3.31 -45.35
C LYS A 277 9.83 2.17 -46.34
N GLN A 278 8.76 1.73 -47.00
CA GLN A 278 8.84 0.67 -48.00
C GLN A 278 9.72 1.08 -49.19
N VAL A 279 9.56 2.31 -49.69
CA VAL A 279 10.40 2.84 -50.78
C VAL A 279 11.87 2.97 -50.36
N GLU A 280 12.17 3.46 -49.15
CA GLU A 280 13.55 3.53 -48.65
C GLU A 280 14.21 2.16 -48.47
N GLU A 281 13.43 1.13 -48.11
CA GLU A 281 13.89 -0.25 -48.01
C GLU A 281 14.13 -0.87 -49.40
N GLU A 282 13.29 -0.56 -50.38
CA GLU A 282 13.44 -0.97 -51.77
C GLU A 282 14.67 -0.29 -52.43
N GLU A 283 14.89 1.02 -52.21
CA GLU A 283 16.07 1.75 -52.70
C GLU A 283 17.38 1.25 -52.06
N LYS A 284 17.36 0.91 -50.77
CA LYS A 284 18.52 0.28 -50.10
C LYS A 284 18.82 -1.11 -50.66
N ALA A 285 17.78 -1.88 -50.99
CA ALA A 285 17.91 -3.20 -51.58
C ALA A 285 18.38 -3.18 -53.05
N GLU A 286 18.11 -2.10 -53.80
CA GLU A 286 18.65 -1.90 -55.16
C GLU A 286 20.08 -1.36 -55.13
N GLY A 287 20.43 -0.44 -54.22
CA GLY A 287 21.79 0.07 -54.06
C GLY A 287 22.83 -0.96 -53.59
N GLU A 288 22.38 -2.07 -53.00
CA GLU A 288 23.23 -3.23 -52.66
C GLU A 288 23.42 -4.22 -53.82
N LYS A 289 22.61 -4.14 -54.89
CA LYS A 289 22.74 -4.99 -56.09
C LYS A 289 23.68 -4.42 -57.16
N ASP A 290 23.99 -3.12 -57.09
CA ASP A 290 24.92 -2.42 -58.00
C ASP A 290 26.34 -2.22 -57.41
N LYS A 291 26.67 -2.91 -56.31
CA LYS A 291 28.04 -3.02 -55.74
C LYS A 291 28.63 -4.42 -55.97
#